data_AF-A0AAV3Q5G2-F1
#
_entry.id   AF-A0AAV3Q5G2-F1
#
_cell.length_a   1.000
_cell.length_b   1.000
_cell.length_c   1.000
_cell.angle_alpha   90.00
_cell.angle_beta   90.00
_cell.angle_gamma   90.00
#
_symmetry.space_group_name_H-M   'P 1'
#
loop_
_entity.id
_entity.type
_entity.pdbx_description
1 polymer ?
#
loop_
_entity_poly.entity_id
_entity_poly.type
_entity_poly.pdbx_seq_one_letter_code
_entity_poly.pdbx_strand_id
1 'polypeptide(L)'
;MTNHEDYVMISDKQKGLEQVIHEMFPNVAHRNCVQHIYCNFKKAMKKLKDVDEPAHKWLIDHADARDKPIITMLELVRSKIMERIQKRYVAMSRKLGIVCIKIKKILEKVVADSVGYTIIWNGKHGFEVKAHAEQYTVDVAKNWCSCGSWQLSGIPCSHSIPCLLHLRKFAIVIVKECYRKDTFLNIYSNVINPLNGMSLWDKDNAFPLQPPPHVKLAGSDIV
;
A
#
# COMPACT_ATOMS: atom_id res chain seq x y z
N MET A 1 -25.98 -15.89 -42.76
CA MET A 1 -25.74 -15.04 -41.58
C MET A 1 -25.38 -15.98 -40.45
N THR A 2 -24.10 -16.04 -40.08
CA THR A 2 -23.64 -16.91 -38.98
C THR A 2 -24.22 -16.37 -37.68
N ASN A 3 -24.96 -17.21 -36.94
CA ASN A 3 -25.54 -16.80 -35.67
C ASN A 3 -24.39 -16.59 -34.67
N HIS A 4 -24.01 -15.34 -34.43
CA HIS A 4 -22.85 -15.02 -33.60
C HIS A 4 -23.10 -15.20 -32.09
N GLU A 5 -24.32 -15.61 -31.71
CA GLU A 5 -24.75 -15.86 -30.33
C GLU A 5 -23.99 -17.03 -29.67
N ASP A 6 -23.38 -17.92 -30.46
CA ASP A 6 -22.69 -19.12 -29.96
C ASP A 6 -21.19 -18.89 -29.66
N TYR A 7 -20.65 -17.71 -29.98
CA TYR A 7 -19.22 -17.44 -29.79
C TYR A 7 -18.95 -16.71 -28.47
N VAL A 8 -17.84 -17.08 -27.82
CA VAL A 8 -17.27 -16.36 -26.68
C VAL A 8 -15.89 -15.83 -27.06
N MET A 9 -15.70 -14.51 -26.97
CA MET A 9 -14.40 -13.89 -27.17
C MET A 9 -13.68 -13.76 -25.83
N ILE A 10 -12.46 -14.29 -25.75
CA ILE A 10 -11.61 -14.19 -24.57
C ILE A 10 -10.41 -13.33 -24.90
N SER A 11 -10.20 -12.23 -24.16
CA SER A 11 -9.05 -11.35 -24.38
C SER A 11 -8.41 -10.85 -23.09
N ASP A 12 -7.32 -10.10 -23.22
CA ASP A 12 -6.76 -9.31 -22.13
C ASP A 12 -7.66 -8.11 -21.80
N LYS A 13 -7.54 -7.57 -20.58
CA LYS A 13 -8.32 -6.44 -20.07
C LYS A 13 -7.76 -5.11 -20.57
N GLN A 14 -7.90 -4.87 -21.87
CA GLN A 14 -7.55 -3.59 -22.49
C GLN A 14 -8.83 -2.81 -22.83
N LYS A 15 -8.95 -1.58 -22.33
CA LYS A 15 -10.14 -0.73 -22.52
C LYS A 15 -10.54 -0.56 -23.99
N GLY A 16 -9.55 -0.40 -24.87
CA GLY A 16 -9.81 -0.27 -26.32
C GLY A 16 -10.35 -1.55 -26.95
N LEU A 17 -9.91 -2.71 -26.46
CA LEU A 17 -10.34 -4.00 -27.01
C LEU A 17 -11.78 -4.35 -26.59
N GLU A 18 -12.14 -4.05 -25.34
CA GLU A 18 -13.50 -4.21 -24.81
C GLU A 18 -14.51 -3.38 -25.62
N GLN A 19 -14.16 -2.12 -25.91
CA GLN A 19 -14.98 -1.24 -26.73
C GLN A 19 -15.14 -1.76 -28.16
N VAL A 20 -14.04 -2.14 -28.82
CA VAL A 20 -14.06 -2.64 -30.21
C VAL A 20 -14.86 -3.94 -30.33
N ILE A 21 -14.74 -4.85 -29.35
CA ILE A 21 -15.52 -6.10 -29.35
C ILE A 21 -17.02 -5.79 -29.20
N HIS A 22 -17.39 -4.86 -28.33
CA HIS A 22 -18.78 -4.45 -28.18
C HIS A 22 -19.33 -3.75 -29.43
N GLU A 23 -18.52 -2.95 -30.13
CA GLU A 23 -18.91 -2.25 -31.37
C GLU A 23 -19.05 -3.21 -32.56
N MET A 24 -18.11 -4.14 -32.73
CA MET A 24 -18.07 -5.06 -33.87
C MET A 24 -18.92 -6.32 -33.67
N PHE A 25 -19.05 -6.77 -32.42
CA PHE A 25 -19.70 -8.03 -32.04
C PHE A 25 -20.59 -7.84 -30.80
N PRO A 26 -21.65 -7.00 -30.88
CA PRO A 26 -22.47 -6.62 -29.71
C PRO A 26 -23.17 -7.81 -29.03
N ASN A 27 -23.39 -8.90 -29.75
CA ASN A 27 -24.09 -10.09 -29.25
C ASN A 27 -23.14 -11.20 -28.78
N VAL A 28 -21.82 -11.01 -28.89
CA VAL A 28 -20.82 -12.00 -28.46
C VAL A 28 -20.48 -11.81 -26.99
N ALA A 29 -20.51 -12.89 -26.22
CA ALA A 29 -20.03 -12.84 -24.84
C ALA A 29 -18.52 -12.55 -24.82
N HIS A 30 -18.13 -11.44 -24.19
CA HIS A 30 -16.72 -11.11 -23.97
C HIS A 30 -16.29 -11.50 -22.55
N ARG A 31 -15.19 -12.24 -22.42
CA ARG A 31 -14.65 -12.70 -21.13
C ARG A 31 -13.16 -12.37 -21.00
N ASN A 32 -12.69 -12.23 -19.76
CA ASN A 32 -11.28 -11.99 -19.48
C ASN A 32 -10.48 -13.29 -19.46
N CYS A 33 -9.29 -13.25 -20.05
CA CYS A 33 -8.38 -14.39 -20.04
C CYS A 33 -7.80 -14.65 -18.64
N VAL A 34 -8.12 -15.80 -18.07
CA VAL A 34 -7.60 -16.24 -16.74
C VAL A 34 -6.07 -16.28 -16.72
N GLN A 35 -5.44 -16.70 -17.81
CA GLN A 35 -3.98 -16.73 -17.90
C GLN A 35 -3.36 -15.33 -17.79
N HIS A 36 -3.97 -14.32 -18.43
CA HIS A 36 -3.51 -12.94 -18.33
C HIS A 36 -3.74 -12.37 -16.92
N ILE A 37 -4.88 -12.66 -16.29
CA ILE A 37 -5.14 -12.28 -14.89
C ILE A 37 -4.06 -12.87 -13.97
N TYR A 38 -3.73 -14.15 -14.14
CA TYR A 38 -2.71 -14.81 -13.34
C TYR A 38 -1.30 -14.24 -13.57
N CYS A 39 -0.92 -13.99 -14.83
CA CYS A 39 0.34 -13.33 -15.18
C CYS A 39 0.43 -11.92 -14.56
N ASN A 40 -0.66 -11.16 -14.58
CA ASN A 40 -0.74 -9.85 -13.95
C ASN A 40 -0.62 -9.92 -12.42
N PHE A 41 -1.27 -10.91 -11.80
CA PHE A 41 -1.13 -11.16 -10.37
C PHE A 41 0.33 -11.50 -9.99
N LYS A 42 0.99 -12.39 -10.74
CA LYS A 42 2.42 -12.69 -10.53
C LYS A 42 3.31 -11.45 -10.60
N LYS A 43 3.08 -10.58 -11.60
CA LYS A 43 3.80 -9.30 -11.74
C LYS A 43 3.55 -8.40 -10.52
N ALA A 44 2.32 -8.30 -10.05
CA ALA A 44 1.96 -7.52 -8.87
C ALA A 44 2.63 -8.06 -7.60
N MET A 45 2.67 -9.39 -7.42
CA MET A 45 3.37 -10.03 -6.30
C MET A 45 4.87 -9.75 -6.31
N LYS A 46 5.51 -9.79 -7.49
CA LYS A 46 6.93 -9.42 -7.61
C LYS A 46 7.16 -7.97 -7.19
N LYS A 47 6.33 -7.04 -7.68
CA LYS A 47 6.41 -5.63 -7.27
C LYS A 47 6.19 -5.44 -5.76
N LEU A 48 5.26 -6.19 -5.17
CA LEU A 48 5.03 -6.14 -3.72
C LEU A 48 6.29 -6.57 -2.95
N LYS A 49 7.01 -7.59 -3.43
CA LYS A 49 8.27 -8.02 -2.82
C LYS A 49 9.32 -6.91 -2.81
N ASP A 50 9.41 -6.17 -3.91
CA ASP A 50 10.40 -5.09 -4.07
C ASP A 50 10.08 -3.88 -3.16
N VAL A 51 8.80 -3.64 -2.86
CA VAL A 51 8.34 -2.49 -2.05
C VAL A 51 8.21 -2.82 -0.56
N ASP A 52 7.73 -4.02 -0.21
CA ASP A 52 7.48 -4.48 1.16
C ASP A 52 7.61 -6.01 1.22
N GLU A 53 8.86 -6.47 1.27
CA GLU A 53 9.19 -7.90 1.40
C GLU A 53 8.46 -8.59 2.58
N PRO A 54 8.35 -7.98 3.78
CA PRO A 54 7.54 -8.55 4.86
C PRO A 54 6.06 -8.74 4.50
N ALA A 55 5.43 -7.79 3.80
CA ALA A 55 4.04 -7.94 3.37
C ALA A 55 3.89 -9.03 2.30
N HIS A 56 4.82 -9.10 1.33
CA HIS A 56 4.86 -10.15 0.33
C HIS A 56 5.00 -11.54 0.97
N LYS A 57 5.95 -11.70 1.90
CA LYS A 57 6.17 -12.95 2.63
C LYS A 57 4.94 -13.33 3.45
N TRP A 58 4.36 -12.39 4.19
CA TRP A 58 3.15 -12.62 4.97
C TRP A 58 2.00 -13.16 4.10
N LEU A 59 1.81 -12.57 2.91
CA LEU A 59 0.74 -12.97 1.99
C LEU A 59 0.98 -14.36 1.41
N ILE A 60 2.23 -14.75 1.13
CA ILE A 60 2.58 -16.11 0.71
C ILE A 60 2.33 -17.10 1.84
N ASP A 61 2.86 -16.82 3.03
CA ASP A 61 2.86 -17.74 4.17
C ASP A 61 1.43 -17.98 4.70
N HIS A 62 0.52 -17.02 4.54
CA HIS A 62 -0.85 -17.11 5.07
C HIS A 62 -1.90 -17.48 4.03
N ALA A 63 -1.54 -17.51 2.75
CA ALA A 63 -2.52 -17.81 1.72
C ALA A 63 -2.63 -19.31 1.45
N ASP A 64 -1.57 -20.13 1.61
CA ASP A 64 -1.53 -21.54 1.13
C ASP A 64 -2.18 -21.69 -0.27
N ALA A 65 -2.13 -20.62 -1.06
CA ALA A 65 -3.10 -20.40 -2.11
C ALA A 65 -2.55 -20.64 -3.50
N ARG A 66 -1.23 -20.87 -3.61
CA ARG A 66 -0.60 -21.07 -4.93
C ARG A 66 -1.13 -22.32 -5.63
N ASP A 67 -1.56 -23.32 -4.85
CA ASP A 67 -2.09 -24.59 -5.35
C ASP A 67 -3.62 -24.63 -5.33
N LYS A 68 -4.27 -23.51 -5.00
CA LYS A 68 -5.74 -23.39 -4.98
C LYS A 68 -6.25 -22.79 -6.30
N PRO A 69 -7.50 -23.08 -6.69
CA PRO A 69 -8.16 -22.38 -7.79
C PRO A 69 -8.05 -20.86 -7.63
N ILE A 70 -7.88 -20.13 -8.74
CA ILE A 70 -7.64 -18.68 -8.73
C ILE A 70 -8.69 -17.90 -7.93
N ILE A 71 -9.96 -18.31 -8.00
CA ILE A 71 -11.05 -17.69 -7.25
C ILE A 71 -10.83 -17.87 -5.74
N THR A 72 -10.56 -19.10 -5.30
CA THR A 72 -10.27 -19.41 -3.89
C THR A 72 -9.04 -18.65 -3.40
N MET A 73 -7.99 -18.56 -4.21
CA MET A 73 -6.80 -17.77 -3.88
C MET A 73 -7.13 -16.29 -3.67
N LEU A 74 -7.87 -15.68 -4.59
CA LEU A 74 -8.24 -14.27 -4.51
C LEU A 74 -9.13 -13.98 -3.30
N GLU A 75 -10.07 -14.87 -2.97
CA GLU A 75 -10.93 -14.75 -1.79
C GLU A 75 -10.15 -14.83 -0.47
N LEU A 76 -9.16 -15.72 -0.38
CA LEU A 76 -8.26 -15.79 0.77
C LEU A 76 -7.45 -14.51 0.91
N VAL A 77 -6.86 -14.02 -0.18
CA VAL A 77 -6.09 -12.76 -0.18
C VAL A 77 -6.98 -11.59 0.24
N ARG A 78 -8.17 -11.46 -0.35
CA ARG A 78 -9.16 -10.42 0.00
C ARG A 78 -9.48 -10.44 1.49
N SER A 79 -9.81 -11.61 2.04
CA SER A 79 -10.18 -11.77 3.46
C SER A 79 -9.01 -11.41 4.38
N LYS A 80 -7.80 -11.83 4.04
CA LYS A 80 -6.58 -11.53 4.80
C LYS A 80 -6.24 -10.04 4.78
N ILE A 81 -6.36 -9.37 3.64
CA ILE A 81 -6.16 -7.92 3.55
C ILE A 81 -7.21 -7.18 4.37
N MET A 82 -8.49 -7.57 4.27
CA MET A 82 -9.58 -6.99 5.05
C MET A 82 -9.30 -7.08 6.56
N GLU A 83 -8.95 -8.28 7.04
CA GLU A 83 -8.60 -8.51 8.45
C GLU A 83 -7.41 -7.65 8.89
N ARG A 84 -6.37 -7.51 8.05
CA ARG A 84 -5.20 -6.69 8.34
C ARG A 84 -5.53 -5.20 8.45
N ILE A 85 -6.33 -4.67 7.53
CA ILE A 85 -6.77 -3.27 7.56
C ILE A 85 -7.54 -3.00 8.86
N GLN A 86 -8.53 -3.84 9.17
CA GLN A 86 -9.35 -3.72 10.37
C GLN A 86 -8.51 -3.79 11.64
N LYS A 87 -7.60 -4.77 11.76
CA LYS A 87 -6.74 -4.94 12.93
C LYS A 87 -5.83 -3.74 13.13
N ARG A 88 -5.22 -3.20 12.07
CA ARG A 88 -4.34 -2.02 12.16
C ARG A 88 -5.12 -0.77 12.56
N TYR A 89 -6.30 -0.55 11.97
CA TYR A 89 -7.16 0.58 12.31
C TYR A 89 -7.56 0.55 13.80
N VAL A 90 -8.11 -0.58 14.26
CA VAL A 90 -8.55 -0.74 15.66
C VAL A 90 -7.40 -0.64 16.65
N ALA A 91 -6.24 -1.22 16.31
CA ALA A 91 -5.05 -1.12 17.16
C ALA A 91 -4.59 0.33 17.32
N MET A 92 -4.66 1.14 16.25
CA MET A 92 -4.27 2.55 16.29
C MET A 92 -5.32 3.43 16.95
N SER A 93 -6.61 3.22 16.68
CA SER A 93 -7.69 4.07 17.20
C SER A 93 -7.68 4.13 18.73
N ARG A 94 -7.37 3.00 19.38
CA ARG A 94 -7.23 2.84 20.83
C ARG A 94 -6.00 3.53 21.45
N LYS A 95 -4.98 3.91 20.64
CA LYS A 95 -3.77 4.58 21.17
C LYS A 95 -4.05 6.05 21.43
N LEU A 96 -3.62 6.57 22.57
CA LEU A 96 -3.71 8.00 22.89
C LEU A 96 -2.51 8.76 22.31
N GLY A 97 -2.71 10.04 21.98
CA GLY A 97 -1.67 10.95 21.50
C GLY A 97 -1.66 11.19 19.99
N ILE A 98 -0.85 12.17 19.58
CA ILE A 98 -0.73 12.66 18.19
C ILE A 98 0.10 11.68 17.34
N VAL A 99 1.04 10.96 17.94
CA VAL A 99 1.93 10.02 17.25
C VAL A 99 2.03 8.68 17.97
N CYS A 100 2.49 7.66 17.25
CA CYS A 100 2.75 6.33 17.80
C CYS A 100 3.87 6.33 18.85
N ILE A 101 3.83 5.33 19.75
CA ILE A 101 4.82 5.14 20.82
C ILE A 101 6.26 5.09 20.29
N LYS A 102 6.49 4.49 19.12
CA LYS A 102 7.83 4.43 18.51
C LYS A 102 8.40 5.82 18.23
N ILE A 103 7.59 6.72 17.68
CA ILE A 103 8.01 8.10 17.37
C ILE A 103 8.18 8.90 18.66
N LYS A 104 7.30 8.70 19.65
CA LYS A 104 7.46 9.31 20.98
C LYS A 104 8.81 8.94 21.62
N LYS A 105 9.19 7.66 21.60
CA LYS A 105 10.49 7.19 22.09
C LYS A 105 11.68 7.78 21.34
N ILE A 106 11.56 7.95 20.01
CA ILE A 106 12.61 8.61 19.21
C ILE A 106 12.76 10.06 19.65
N LEU A 107 11.66 10.80 19.83
CA LEU A 107 11.69 12.18 20.30
C LEU A 107 12.28 12.28 21.71
N GLU A 108 11.91 11.39 22.64
CA GLU A 108 12.50 11.33 23.99
C GLU A 108 14.01 11.18 23.94
N LYS A 109 14.52 10.29 23.08
CA LYS A 109 15.97 10.13 22.86
C LYS A 109 16.60 11.40 22.30
N VAL A 110 16.02 11.98 21.26
CA VAL A 110 16.57 13.18 20.62
C VAL A 110 16.58 14.38 21.56
N VAL A 111 15.60 14.49 22.46
CA VAL A 111 15.59 15.49 23.53
C VAL A 111 16.74 15.25 24.51
N ALA A 112 16.96 14.02 24.95
CA ALA A 112 18.09 13.69 25.83
C ALA A 112 19.44 13.99 25.16
N ASP A 113 19.58 13.69 23.86
CA ASP A 113 20.80 13.95 23.09
C ASP A 113 21.08 15.46 22.93
N SER A 114 20.07 16.33 23.07
CA SER A 114 20.21 17.78 22.94
C SER A 114 20.69 18.51 24.19
N VAL A 115 20.87 17.78 25.30
CA VAL A 115 21.28 18.36 26.58
C VAL A 115 22.68 18.98 26.46
N GLY A 116 22.82 20.20 26.97
CA GLY A 116 24.08 20.94 26.97
C GLY A 116 24.36 21.75 25.68
N TYR A 117 23.45 21.71 24.70
CA TYR A 117 23.58 22.55 23.50
C TYR A 117 23.23 24.00 23.82
N THR A 118 23.96 24.94 23.22
CA THR A 118 23.67 26.37 23.34
C THR A 118 23.18 26.92 22.00
N ILE A 119 22.33 27.94 22.05
CA ILE A 119 21.71 28.52 20.86
C ILE A 119 21.92 30.03 20.80
N ILE A 120 22.03 30.56 19.58
CA ILE A 120 21.99 31.98 19.27
C ILE A 120 20.86 32.17 18.25
N TRP A 121 19.87 32.98 18.59
CA TRP A 121 18.68 33.20 17.76
C TRP A 121 18.80 34.51 16.95
N ASN A 122 18.45 34.47 15.67
CA ASN A 122 18.47 35.66 14.81
C ASN A 122 17.23 36.57 14.93
N GLY A 123 16.36 36.32 15.91
CA GLY A 123 15.10 37.05 16.13
C GLY A 123 13.96 36.69 15.16
N LYS A 124 14.18 35.74 14.23
CA LYS A 124 13.17 35.26 13.28
C LYS A 124 13.09 33.73 13.30
N HIS A 125 13.50 33.05 12.24
CA HIS A 125 13.38 31.60 12.08
C HIS A 125 14.73 30.86 12.14
N GLY A 126 15.85 31.59 12.17
CA GLY A 126 17.19 31.02 12.08
C GLY A 126 17.90 30.97 13.44
N PHE A 127 18.61 29.87 13.69
CA PHE A 127 19.41 29.66 14.89
C PHE A 127 20.79 29.14 14.52
N GLU A 128 21.79 29.60 15.26
CA GLU A 128 23.08 28.91 15.37
C GLU A 128 23.04 28.08 16.64
N VAL A 129 23.43 26.81 16.53
CA VAL A 129 23.42 25.84 17.62
C VAL A 129 24.83 25.32 17.81
N LYS A 130 25.40 25.55 18.99
CA LYS A 130 26.69 24.97 19.37
C LYS A 130 26.43 23.68 20.10
N ALA A 131 26.76 22.57 19.44
CA ALA A 131 26.64 21.22 19.95
C ALA A 131 28.04 20.67 20.15
N HIS A 132 28.47 20.56 21.40
CA HIS A 132 29.84 20.20 21.75
C HIS A 132 30.87 21.13 21.08
N ALA A 133 31.80 20.59 20.28
CA ALA A 133 32.85 21.33 19.57
C ALA A 133 32.43 21.81 18.17
N GLU A 134 31.19 21.58 17.76
CA GLU A 134 30.70 21.89 16.41
C GLU A 134 29.55 22.90 16.44
N GLN A 135 29.35 23.57 15.30
CA GLN A 135 28.29 24.55 15.11
C GLN A 135 27.38 24.12 13.94
N TYR A 136 26.07 24.24 14.17
CA TYR A 136 25.03 23.90 13.23
C TYR A 136 24.09 25.08 13.02
N THR A 137 23.49 25.17 11.83
CA THR A 137 22.42 26.14 11.56
C THR A 137 21.08 25.44 11.49
N VAL A 138 20.05 26.04 12.07
CA VAL A 138 18.68 25.51 12.10
C VAL A 138 17.72 26.57 11.58
N ASP A 139 16.87 26.20 10.64
CA ASP A 139 15.73 27.00 10.16
C ASP A 139 14.44 26.28 10.56
N VAL A 140 13.80 26.78 11.62
CA VAL A 140 12.60 26.15 12.21
C VAL A 140 11.33 26.38 11.37
N ALA A 141 11.31 27.37 10.48
CA ALA A 141 10.18 27.60 9.59
C ALA A 141 10.15 26.57 8.46
N LYS A 142 11.34 26.15 8.01
CA LYS A 142 11.52 25.13 6.96
C LYS A 142 11.67 23.71 7.49
N ASN A 143 11.67 23.52 8.82
CA ASN A 143 12.00 22.24 9.46
C ASN A 143 13.35 21.69 8.96
N TRP A 144 14.38 22.54 8.96
CA TRP A 144 15.67 22.26 8.33
C TRP A 144 16.81 22.45 9.33
N CYS A 145 17.83 21.60 9.25
CA CYS A 145 19.06 21.71 10.04
C CYS A 145 20.28 21.33 9.20
N SER A 146 21.41 22.02 9.33
CA SER A 146 22.62 21.72 8.56
C SER A 146 23.16 20.29 8.76
N CYS A 147 22.75 19.58 9.81
CA CYS A 147 23.09 18.17 10.00
C CYS A 147 22.36 17.20 9.05
N GLY A 148 21.34 17.66 8.31
CA GLY A 148 20.58 16.86 7.34
C GLY A 148 19.53 15.90 7.93
N SER A 149 19.66 15.53 9.21
CA SER A 149 18.78 14.52 9.84
C SER A 149 17.31 14.90 9.86
N TRP A 150 16.98 16.18 10.04
CA TRP A 150 15.58 16.62 10.11
C TRP A 150 14.90 16.52 8.74
N GLN A 151 15.61 16.87 7.67
CA GLN A 151 15.12 16.85 6.30
C GLN A 151 14.91 15.42 5.82
N LEU A 152 15.86 14.54 6.13
CA LEU A 152 15.82 13.14 5.73
C LEU A 152 14.73 12.37 6.48
N SER A 153 14.62 12.56 7.79
CA SER A 153 13.68 11.80 8.62
C SER A 153 12.30 12.44 8.72
N GLY A 154 12.18 13.76 8.58
CA GLY A 154 10.97 14.50 8.94
C GLY A 154 10.71 14.58 10.45
N ILE A 155 11.67 14.17 11.29
CA ILE A 155 11.63 14.25 12.75
C ILE A 155 12.65 15.29 13.20
N PRO A 156 12.30 16.23 14.10
CA PRO A 156 13.26 17.17 14.66
C PRO A 156 14.52 16.46 15.17
N CYS A 157 15.70 16.95 14.78
CA CYS A 157 17.00 16.44 15.24
C CYS A 157 17.42 17.07 16.58
N SER A 158 18.46 16.54 17.23
CA SER A 158 18.91 17.02 18.55
C SER A 158 19.29 18.51 18.53
N HIS A 159 19.89 18.99 17.44
CA HIS A 159 20.21 20.42 17.24
C HIS A 159 18.96 21.30 17.20
N SER A 160 17.85 20.81 16.64
CA SER A 160 16.63 21.59 16.50
C SER A 160 15.78 21.66 17.77
N ILE A 161 15.92 20.69 18.68
CA ILE A 161 15.16 20.65 19.94
C ILE A 161 15.30 21.95 20.75
N PRO A 162 16.50 22.44 21.09
CA PRO A 162 16.62 23.67 21.88
C PRO A 162 16.03 24.88 21.16
N CYS A 163 16.10 24.93 19.83
CA CYS A 163 15.48 25.98 19.01
C CYS A 163 13.94 25.96 19.12
N LEU A 164 13.34 24.76 19.05
CA LEU A 164 11.90 24.58 19.22
C LEU A 164 11.45 24.94 20.65
N LEU A 165 12.22 24.53 21.66
CA LEU A 165 11.96 24.87 23.06
C LEU A 165 12.03 26.38 23.31
N HIS A 166 13.02 27.07 22.72
CA HIS A 166 13.13 28.54 22.79
C HIS A 166 11.86 29.23 22.27
N LEU A 167 11.27 28.71 21.19
CA LEU A 167 10.01 29.20 20.62
C LEU A 167 8.75 28.63 21.27
N ARG A 168 8.88 27.89 22.38
CA ARG A 168 7.78 27.21 23.09
C ARG A 168 6.95 26.29 22.19
N LYS A 169 7.59 25.64 21.21
CA LYS A 169 6.98 24.67 20.30
C LYS A 169 7.27 23.25 20.76
N PHE A 170 6.26 22.39 20.74
CA PHE A 170 6.40 20.98 21.08
C PHE A 170 6.85 20.16 19.85
N ALA A 171 8.00 19.51 19.94
CA ALA A 171 8.56 18.70 18.84
C ALA A 171 7.59 17.62 18.32
N ILE A 172 6.74 17.06 19.20
CA ILE A 172 5.73 16.04 18.85
C ILE A 172 4.69 16.53 17.84
N VAL A 173 4.43 17.83 17.76
CA VAL A 173 3.48 18.44 16.80
C VAL A 173 4.16 18.76 15.47
N ILE A 174 5.48 18.98 15.51
CA ILE A 174 6.30 19.44 14.38
C ILE A 174 6.80 18.29 13.49
N VAL A 175 6.74 17.05 13.99
CA VAL A 175 7.01 15.85 13.17
C VAL A 175 6.17 15.85 11.88
N LYS A 176 6.76 15.32 10.81
CA LYS A 176 6.11 15.18 9.51
C LYS A 176 4.78 14.43 9.63
N GLU A 177 3.81 14.85 8.83
CA GLU A 177 2.43 14.36 8.84
C GLU A 177 2.32 12.83 8.71
N CYS A 178 3.23 12.18 7.97
CA CYS A 178 3.24 10.71 7.82
C CYS A 178 3.42 9.93 9.13
N TYR A 179 3.86 10.59 10.21
CA TYR A 179 4.00 9.97 11.54
C TYR A 179 2.79 10.17 12.46
N ARG A 180 1.81 10.99 12.04
CA ARG A 180 0.64 11.31 12.84
C ARG A 180 -0.36 10.16 12.87
N LYS A 181 -1.04 10.02 14.00
CA LYS A 181 -2.06 9.00 14.26
C LYS A 181 -3.22 9.15 13.27
N ASP A 182 -3.67 10.37 13.07
CA ASP A 182 -4.71 10.81 12.15
C ASP A 182 -4.40 10.39 10.71
N THR A 183 -3.18 10.65 10.23
CA THR A 183 -2.72 10.16 8.91
C THR A 183 -2.75 8.65 8.81
N PHE A 184 -2.31 7.94 9.85
CA PHE A 184 -2.38 6.49 9.89
C PHE A 184 -3.83 6.00 9.81
N LEU A 185 -4.75 6.57 10.59
CA LEU A 185 -6.16 6.20 10.56
C LEU A 185 -6.79 6.47 9.19
N ASN A 186 -6.44 7.58 8.53
CA ASN A 186 -6.90 7.90 7.18
C ASN A 186 -6.39 6.90 6.14
N ILE A 187 -5.15 6.41 6.26
CA ILE A 187 -4.62 5.37 5.35
C ILE A 187 -5.44 4.07 5.48
N TYR A 188 -5.86 3.71 6.70
CA TYR A 188 -6.62 2.49 6.98
C TYR A 188 -8.14 2.70 7.11
N SER A 189 -8.67 3.86 6.70
CA SER A 189 -10.12 4.12 6.74
C SER A 189 -10.85 3.44 5.59
N ASN A 190 -10.16 3.19 4.47
CA ASN A 190 -10.72 2.50 3.33
C ASN A 190 -10.91 1.01 3.64
N VAL A 191 -12.13 0.52 3.48
CA VAL A 191 -12.50 -0.87 3.75
C VAL A 191 -12.61 -1.68 2.47
N ILE A 192 -12.36 -2.98 2.59
CA ILE A 192 -12.79 -3.95 1.59
C ILE A 192 -14.16 -4.45 2.03
N ASN A 193 -15.14 -4.43 1.14
CA ASN A 193 -16.48 -4.91 1.46
C ASN A 193 -16.50 -6.45 1.57
N PRO A 194 -17.37 -7.00 2.44
CA PRO A 194 -17.62 -8.44 2.47
C PRO A 194 -18.21 -8.89 1.12
N LEU A 195 -17.92 -10.14 0.76
CA LEU A 195 -18.51 -10.80 -0.40
C LEU A 195 -19.30 -12.01 0.10
N ASN A 196 -20.44 -12.24 -0.55
CA ASN A 196 -21.22 -13.46 -0.31
C ASN A 196 -20.43 -14.70 -0.74
N GLY A 197 -20.89 -15.89 -0.33
CA GLY A 197 -20.39 -17.14 -0.90
C GLY A 197 -20.80 -17.29 -2.38
N MET A 198 -20.04 -18.11 -3.13
CA MET A 198 -20.22 -18.29 -4.58
C MET A 198 -21.64 -18.74 -4.98
N SER A 199 -22.38 -19.41 -4.09
CA SER A 199 -23.77 -19.80 -4.30
C SER A 199 -24.75 -18.63 -4.40
N LEU A 200 -24.38 -17.47 -3.86
CA LEU A 200 -25.19 -16.24 -3.81
C LEU A 200 -24.61 -15.14 -4.71
N TRP A 201 -23.61 -15.46 -5.53
CA TRP A 201 -23.12 -14.50 -6.52
C TRP A 201 -24.12 -14.34 -7.64
N ASP A 202 -24.20 -13.12 -8.17
CA ASP A 202 -25.02 -12.85 -9.36
C ASP A 202 -24.58 -13.78 -10.48
N LYS A 203 -25.53 -14.52 -11.02
CA LYS A 203 -25.29 -15.36 -12.19
C LYS A 203 -25.13 -14.43 -13.38
N ASP A 204 -24.11 -14.67 -14.20
CA ASP A 204 -24.07 -14.01 -15.48
C ASP A 204 -25.15 -14.59 -16.40
N ASN A 205 -25.67 -13.75 -17.30
CA ASN A 205 -26.57 -14.20 -18.38
C ASN A 205 -25.77 -14.77 -19.56
N ALA A 206 -24.47 -15.00 -19.38
CA ALA A 206 -23.60 -15.39 -20.48
C ALA A 206 -23.64 -16.90 -20.67
N PHE A 207 -23.60 -17.34 -21.93
CA PHE A 207 -23.65 -18.76 -22.25
C PHE A 207 -22.53 -19.53 -21.52
N PRO A 208 -22.84 -20.72 -20.96
CA PRO A 208 -21.83 -21.59 -20.37
C PRO A 208 -20.74 -21.89 -21.39
N LEU A 209 -19.48 -21.71 -21.01
CA LEU A 209 -18.35 -22.13 -21.83
C LEU A 209 -18.42 -23.65 -22.01
N GLN A 210 -18.60 -24.08 -23.25
CA GLN A 210 -18.46 -25.50 -23.58
C GLN A 210 -16.98 -25.90 -23.46
N PRO A 211 -16.69 -27.13 -22.99
CA PRO A 211 -15.32 -27.63 -23.02
C PRO A 211 -14.79 -27.59 -24.47
N PRO A 212 -13.49 -27.32 -24.68
CA PRO A 212 -12.92 -27.39 -26.02
C PRO A 212 -13.22 -28.75 -26.63
N PRO A 213 -13.60 -28.82 -27.92
CA PRO A 213 -13.77 -30.09 -28.59
C PRO A 213 -12.47 -30.89 -28.47
N HIS A 214 -12.59 -32.19 -28.21
CA HIS A 214 -11.41 -33.05 -28.08
C HIS A 214 -10.76 -33.22 -29.46
N VAL A 215 -9.75 -32.41 -29.77
CA VAL A 215 -8.98 -32.51 -31.00
C VAL A 215 -7.90 -33.57 -30.81
N LYS A 216 -7.98 -34.69 -31.52
CA LYS A 216 -6.83 -35.59 -31.66
C LYS A 216 -5.76 -34.82 -32.44
N LEU A 217 -4.64 -34.50 -31.80
CA LEU A 217 -3.50 -33.90 -32.49
C LEU A 217 -2.97 -34.93 -33.48
N ALA A 218 -2.78 -34.52 -34.74
CA ALA A 218 -2.17 -35.38 -35.75
C ALA A 218 -0.78 -35.83 -35.28
N GLY A 219 -0.59 -37.14 -35.10
CA GLY A 219 0.65 -37.74 -34.60
C GLY A 219 0.68 -38.12 -33.12
N SER A 220 -0.42 -37.96 -32.37
CA SER A 220 -0.53 -38.55 -31.03
C SER A 220 -1.16 -39.94 -31.09
N ASP A 221 -0.37 -40.91 -31.54
CA ASP A 221 -0.65 -42.32 -31.29
C ASP A 221 -0.46 -42.57 -29.79
N ILE A 222 -1.57 -42.72 -29.08
CA ILE A 222 -1.59 -43.17 -27.69
C ILE A 222 -1.57 -44.71 -27.75
N VAL A 223 -0.51 -45.31 -27.20
CA VAL A 223 -0.61 -46.61 -26.54
C VAL A 223 -1.03 -46.36 -25.10
#